data_AF-A0A2V8CJ85-F1
#
_entry.id   AF-A0A2V8CJ85-F1
#
_cell.length_a   1.000
_cell.length_b   1.000
_cell.length_c   1.000
_cell.angle_alpha   90.00
_cell.angle_beta   90.00
_cell.angle_gamma   90.00
#
_symmetry.space_group_name_H-M   'P 1'
#
loop_
_entity.id
_entity.type
_entity.pdbx_description
1 polymer ?
#
loop_
_entity_poly.entity_id
_entity_poly.type
_entity_poly.pdbx_seq_one_letter_code
_entity_poly.pdbx_strand_id
1 'polypeptide(L)'
;NKPDRLTAAEFEEMKRHVDVGADMLAQFSLQASVAPIVRAHHENWDGTGYLRGLERRAIPLGARIVSVVDCFDALTSDRPYRSRIPREEALQIVQSRKGTMYDPAVVDAFARVYDMETES
;
A
#
# COMPACT_ATOMS: atom_id res chain seq x y z
N ASN A 1 -18.63 10.68 0.69
CA ASN A 1 -18.24 11.08 -0.68
C ASN A 1 -19.17 12.16 -1.19
N LYS A 2 -18.72 13.42 -1.19
CA LYS A 2 -19.40 14.55 -1.81
C LYS A 2 -18.60 14.96 -3.06
N PRO A 3 -19.25 15.21 -4.21
CA PRO A 3 -18.55 15.52 -5.47
C PRO A 3 -18.04 16.97 -5.59
N ASP A 4 -18.40 17.85 -4.66
CA ASP A 4 -18.00 19.26 -4.65
C ASP A 4 -16.85 19.55 -3.67
N ARG A 5 -16.14 20.68 -3.87
CA ARG A 5 -15.12 21.18 -2.94
C ARG A 5 -15.73 21.36 -1.55
N LEU A 6 -15.04 20.81 -0.55
CA LEU A 6 -15.41 20.97 0.85
C LEU A 6 -15.44 22.45 1.23
N THR A 7 -16.49 22.84 1.93
CA THR A 7 -16.57 24.12 2.62
C THR A 7 -15.50 24.20 3.71
N ALA A 8 -15.16 25.40 4.18
CA ALA A 8 -14.17 25.57 5.24
C ALA A 8 -14.53 24.77 6.51
N ALA A 9 -15.83 24.69 6.86
CA ALA A 9 -16.30 23.90 7.99
C ALA A 9 -16.17 22.39 7.76
N GLU A 10 -16.50 21.90 6.56
CA GLU A 10 -16.29 20.49 6.18
C GLU A 10 -14.79 20.13 6.10
N PHE A 11 -13.93 21.09 5.78
CA PHE A 11 -12.48 20.91 5.78
C PHE A 11 -11.92 20.84 7.21
N GLU A 12 -12.38 21.68 8.13
CA GLU A 12 -12.05 21.55 9.56
C GLU A 12 -12.57 20.23 10.15
N GLU A 13 -13.76 19.78 9.73
CA GLU A 13 -14.28 18.47 10.12
C GLU A 13 -13.44 17.32 9.57
N MET A 14 -13.04 17.42 8.29
CA MET A 14 -12.17 16.44 7.68
C MET A 14 -10.86 16.33 8.48
N LYS A 15 -10.26 17.43 8.96
CA LYS A 15 -9.03 17.35 9.76
C LYS A 15 -9.15 16.47 11.00
N ARG A 16 -10.36 16.30 11.56
CA ARG A 16 -10.60 15.39 12.70
C ARG A 16 -10.32 13.92 12.36
N HIS A 17 -10.30 13.51 11.09
CA HIS A 17 -9.91 12.14 10.70
C HIS A 17 -8.45 11.80 11.05
N VAL A 18 -7.59 12.82 11.21
CA VAL A 18 -6.20 12.65 11.64
C VAL A 18 -6.15 12.23 13.11
N ASP A 19 -6.90 12.92 13.96
CA ASP A 19 -6.97 12.62 15.40
C ASP A 19 -7.73 11.31 15.65
N VAL A 20 -8.82 11.06 14.92
CA VAL A 20 -9.56 9.79 14.99
C VAL A 20 -8.70 8.61 14.50
N GLY A 21 -7.91 8.79 13.43
CA GLY A 21 -6.96 7.79 12.97
C GLY A 21 -5.84 7.55 13.98
N ALA A 22 -5.35 8.61 14.62
CA ALA A 22 -4.35 8.51 15.68
C ALA A 22 -4.89 7.80 16.92
N ASP A 23 -6.10 8.11 17.36
CA ASP A 23 -6.77 7.50 18.52
C ASP A 23 -7.08 6.01 18.28
N MET A 24 -7.50 5.65 17.06
CA MET A 24 -7.66 4.25 16.67
C MET A 24 -6.32 3.49 16.72
N LEU A 25 -5.22 4.10 16.29
CA LEU A 25 -3.89 3.51 16.33
C LEU A 25 -3.26 3.52 17.72
N ALA A 26 -3.68 4.42 18.61
CA ALA A 26 -3.24 4.51 20.00
C ALA A 26 -3.80 3.38 20.87
N GLN A 27 -4.97 2.83 20.51
CA GLN A 27 -5.58 1.68 21.18
C GLN A 27 -4.86 0.34 20.90
N PHE A 28 -3.97 0.29 19.90
CA PHE A 28 -3.16 -0.89 19.59
C PHE A 28 -1.70 -0.67 20.00
N SER A 29 -1.24 -1.36 21.05
CA SER A 29 0.15 -1.38 21.53
C SER A 29 1.18 -1.99 20.53
N LEU A 30 0.87 -1.99 19.22
CA LEU A 30 1.65 -2.52 18.10
C LEU A 30 2.63 -1.49 17.48
N GLN A 31 2.68 -0.27 18.03
CA GLN A 31 3.32 0.87 17.37
C GLN A 31 4.83 0.69 17.11
N ALA A 32 5.58 0.00 17.99
CA ALA A 32 7.04 -0.10 17.81
C ALA A 32 7.45 -1.00 16.63
N SER A 33 6.75 -2.13 16.41
CA SER A 33 7.07 -3.07 15.33
C SER A 33 6.42 -2.69 13.98
N VAL A 34 5.27 -2.02 14.02
CA VAL A 34 4.51 -1.66 12.81
C VAL A 34 4.93 -0.30 12.25
N ALA A 35 5.34 0.66 13.08
CA ALA A 35 5.73 1.99 12.59
C ALA A 35 6.88 1.97 11.55
N PRO A 36 7.93 1.12 11.66
CA PRO A 36 8.93 0.99 10.62
C PRO A 36 8.37 0.49 9.28
N ILE A 37 7.36 -0.38 9.33
CA ILE A 37 6.69 -0.92 8.13
C ILE A 37 5.92 0.19 7.42
N VAL A 38 5.05 0.88 8.16
CA VAL A 38 4.25 1.99 7.61
C VAL A 38 5.13 3.11 7.07
N ARG A 39 6.26 3.43 7.74
CA ARG A 39 7.17 4.48 7.27
C ARG A 39 7.93 4.15 6.00
N ALA A 40 8.07 2.86 5.65
CA ALA A 40 8.92 2.41 4.55
C ALA A 40 8.14 1.75 3.39
N HIS A 41 6.81 1.69 3.44
CA HIS A 41 6.03 0.99 2.41
C HIS A 41 5.98 1.69 1.03
N HIS A 42 6.46 2.93 0.93
CA HIS A 42 6.66 3.65 -0.34
C HIS A 42 8.12 3.66 -0.84
N GLU A 43 9.01 2.93 -0.17
CA GLU A 43 10.36 2.68 -0.69
C GLU A 43 10.29 1.69 -1.85
N ASN A 44 11.02 1.97 -2.93
CA ASN A 44 11.15 1.07 -4.08
C ASN A 44 12.36 0.15 -3.87
N TRP A 45 12.26 -1.08 -4.36
CA TRP A 45 13.33 -2.07 -4.26
C TRP A 45 14.68 -1.57 -4.80
N ASP A 46 14.67 -0.77 -5.86
CA ASP A 46 15.84 -0.17 -6.52
C ASP A 46 16.35 1.15 -5.87
N GLY A 47 15.72 1.61 -4.78
CA GLY A 47 16.10 2.84 -4.08
C GLY A 47 15.51 4.12 -4.65
N THR A 48 14.69 4.06 -5.72
CA THR A 48 14.05 5.25 -6.32
C THR A 48 12.78 5.71 -5.57
N GLY A 49 12.40 5.03 -4.50
CA GLY A 49 11.25 5.35 -3.68
C GLY A 49 11.54 6.44 -2.65
N TYR A 50 10.62 6.61 -1.71
CA TYR A 50 10.66 7.69 -0.73
C TYR A 50 10.13 7.23 0.62
N LEU A 51 10.43 7.91 1.74
CA LEU A 51 11.12 9.19 1.95
C LEU A 51 12.60 9.08 2.34
N ARG A 52 13.10 7.86 2.56
CA ARG A 52 14.41 7.61 3.16
C ARG A 52 15.44 7.07 2.17
N GLY A 53 15.03 6.71 0.95
CA GLY A 53 15.91 6.19 -0.08
C GLY A 53 16.49 4.83 0.32
N LEU A 54 15.68 4.01 1.00
CA LEU A 54 16.09 2.65 1.37
C LEU A 54 16.02 1.78 0.13
N GLU A 55 17.01 0.91 -0.05
CA GLU A 55 17.05 -0.03 -1.16
C GLU A 55 17.10 -1.48 -0.67
N ARG A 56 16.57 -2.38 -1.50
CA ARG A 56 16.69 -3.83 -1.34
C ARG A 56 16.31 -4.30 0.08
N ARG A 57 17.27 -4.87 0.80
CA ARG A 57 17.07 -5.48 2.13
C ARG A 57 17.18 -4.46 3.28
N ALA A 58 17.53 -3.21 2.99
CA ALA A 58 17.42 -2.14 3.97
C ALA A 58 15.95 -1.77 4.23
N ILE A 59 15.05 -2.08 3.29
CA ILE A 59 13.61 -1.95 3.45
C ILE A 59 13.10 -3.09 4.35
N PRO A 60 12.38 -2.80 5.45
CA PRO A 60 11.80 -3.83 6.31
C PRO A 60 10.96 -4.83 5.51
N LEU A 61 11.03 -6.12 5.84
CA LEU A 61 10.26 -7.16 5.13
C LEU A 61 8.77 -6.84 5.10
N GLY A 62 8.19 -6.40 6.22
CA GLY A 62 6.78 -6.01 6.26
C GLY A 62 6.45 -4.88 5.29
N ALA A 63 7.34 -3.89 5.11
CA ALA A 63 7.13 -2.81 4.15
C ALA A 63 7.16 -3.31 2.70
N ARG A 64 8.07 -4.25 2.39
CA ARG A 64 8.16 -4.90 1.07
C ARG A 64 6.92 -5.74 0.75
N ILE A 65 6.30 -6.35 1.75
CA ILE A 65 5.03 -7.08 1.61
C ILE A 65 3.88 -6.09 1.39
N VAL A 66 3.76 -5.09 2.26
CA VAL A 66 2.69 -4.08 2.20
C VAL A 66 2.71 -3.32 0.89
N SER A 67 3.89 -2.99 0.32
CA SER A 67 3.96 -2.24 -0.94
C SER A 67 3.38 -3.01 -2.14
N VAL A 68 3.54 -4.34 -2.17
CA VAL A 68 2.93 -5.20 -3.20
C VAL A 68 1.41 -5.28 -3.00
N VAL A 69 0.97 -5.51 -1.77
CA VAL A 69 -0.46 -5.64 -1.43
C VAL A 69 -1.20 -4.32 -1.68
N ASP A 70 -0.62 -3.19 -1.27
CA ASP A 70 -1.20 -1.85 -1.46
C ASP A 70 -1.36 -1.53 -2.95
N CYS A 71 -0.37 -1.84 -3.79
CA CYS A 71 -0.50 -1.66 -5.23
C CYS A 71 -1.61 -2.53 -5.81
N PHE A 72 -1.66 -3.81 -5.45
CA PHE A 72 -2.66 -4.73 -5.97
C PHE A 72 -4.07 -4.28 -5.58
N ASP A 73 -4.31 -4.00 -4.30
CA ASP A 73 -5.59 -3.50 -3.81
C ASP A 73 -5.97 -2.16 -4.45
N ALA A 74 -5.03 -1.23 -4.57
CA ALA A 74 -5.25 0.04 -5.24
C ALA A 74 -5.63 -0.10 -6.71
N LEU A 75 -5.20 -1.18 -7.37
CA LEU A 75 -5.55 -1.47 -8.75
C LEU A 75 -6.93 -2.14 -8.86
N THR A 76 -7.26 -3.03 -7.93
CA THR A 76 -8.48 -3.86 -7.96
C THR A 76 -9.67 -3.26 -7.22
N SER A 77 -9.50 -2.12 -6.58
CA SER A 77 -10.55 -1.39 -5.86
C SER A 77 -11.04 -0.17 -6.64
N ASP A 78 -12.33 0.11 -6.58
CA ASP A 78 -12.92 1.30 -7.21
C ASP A 78 -12.51 2.57 -6.46
N ARG A 79 -12.07 3.59 -7.19
CA ARG A 79 -11.67 4.90 -6.64
C ARG A 79 -12.46 6.02 -7.33
N PRO A 80 -12.67 7.18 -6.68
CA PRO A 80 -13.49 8.28 -7.23
C PRO A 80 -13.13 8.73 -8.66
N TYR A 81 -11.88 8.52 -9.07
CA TYR A 81 -11.35 8.95 -10.38
C TYR A 81 -10.92 7.80 -11.29
N ARG A 82 -11.13 6.54 -10.87
CA ARG A 82 -10.65 5.36 -11.60
C ARG A 82 -11.44 4.12 -11.19
N SER A 83 -12.03 3.45 -12.16
CA SER A 83 -12.61 2.12 -11.96
C SER A 83 -11.52 1.09 -11.65
N ARG A 84 -11.88 0.07 -10.86
CA ARG A 84 -11.00 -1.09 -10.68
C ARG A 84 -10.67 -1.75 -12.02
N ILE A 85 -9.48 -2.36 -12.09
CA ILE A 85 -9.11 -3.25 -13.19
C ILE A 85 -9.25 -4.72 -12.76
N PRO A 86 -9.34 -5.68 -13.71
CA PRO A 86 -9.36 -7.10 -13.39
C PRO A 86 -8.14 -7.51 -12.55
N ARG A 87 -8.36 -8.46 -11.63
CA ARG A 87 -7.31 -8.97 -10.73
C ARG A 87 -6.09 -9.53 -11.49
N GLU A 88 -6.32 -10.19 -12.62
CA GLU A 88 -5.25 -10.72 -13.47
C GLU A 88 -4.41 -9.59 -14.10
N GLU A 89 -5.04 -8.53 -14.59
CA GLU A 89 -4.34 -7.35 -15.10
C GLU A 89 -3.54 -6.64 -13.99
N ALA A 90 -4.11 -6.55 -12.78
CA ALA A 90 -3.41 -6.02 -11.62
C ALA A 90 -2.17 -6.86 -11.25
N LEU A 91 -2.27 -8.19 -11.31
CA LEU A 91 -1.14 -9.08 -11.07
C LEU A 91 -0.03 -8.88 -12.12
N GLN A 92 -0.39 -8.74 -13.40
CA GLN A 92 0.57 -8.46 -14.47
C GLN A 92 1.33 -7.14 -14.23
N ILE A 93 0.62 -6.09 -13.78
CA ILE A 93 1.26 -4.80 -13.43
C ILE A 93 2.25 -4.99 -12.27
N VAL A 94 1.87 -5.71 -11.22
CA VAL A 94 2.76 -6.00 -10.08
C VAL A 94 4.00 -6.77 -10.55
N GLN A 95 3.82 -7.81 -11.37
CA GLN A 95 4.92 -8.60 -11.93
C GLN A 95 5.85 -7.78 -12.83
N SER A 96 5.31 -6.86 -13.63
CA SER A 96 6.10 -5.99 -14.51
C SER A 96 7.07 -5.05 -13.76
N ARG A 97 6.81 -4.81 -12.46
CA ARG A 97 7.59 -3.93 -11.58
C ARG A 97 8.51 -4.70 -10.63
N LYS A 98 8.62 -6.02 -10.83
CA LYS A 98 9.47 -6.91 -10.06
C LYS A 98 10.95 -6.51 -10.20
N GLY A 99 11.64 -6.33 -9.09
CA GLY A 99 13.07 -6.00 -9.08
C GLY A 99 13.39 -4.52 -9.33
N THR A 100 12.38 -3.68 -9.56
CA THR A 100 12.52 -2.21 -9.61
C THR A 100 11.74 -1.58 -8.46
N MET A 101 10.41 -1.65 -8.48
CA MET A 101 9.58 -1.14 -7.38
C MET A 101 9.43 -2.18 -6.27
N TYR A 102 9.30 -3.46 -6.61
CA TYR A 102 8.93 -4.50 -5.66
C TYR A 102 10.01 -5.56 -5.47
N ASP A 103 10.10 -6.10 -4.25
CA ASP A 103 10.99 -7.20 -3.92
C ASP A 103 10.62 -8.44 -4.77
N PRO A 104 11.56 -8.98 -5.57
CA PRO A 104 11.35 -10.19 -6.35
C PRO A 104 10.74 -11.37 -5.58
N ALA A 105 11.19 -11.61 -4.36
CA ALA A 105 10.73 -12.74 -3.57
C ALA A 105 9.28 -12.56 -3.08
N VAL A 106 8.88 -11.31 -2.79
CA VAL A 106 7.51 -10.99 -2.38
C VAL A 106 6.57 -11.11 -3.57
N VAL A 107 6.93 -10.58 -4.73
CA VAL A 107 6.13 -10.72 -5.96
C VAL A 107 5.90 -12.19 -6.30
N ASP A 108 6.95 -13.02 -6.22
CA ASP A 108 6.83 -14.46 -6.50
C ASP A 108 5.95 -15.17 -5.47
N ALA A 109 6.03 -14.80 -4.20
CA ALA A 109 5.16 -15.35 -3.16
C ALA A 109 3.70 -14.94 -3.36
N PHE A 110 3.46 -13.66 -3.70
CA PHE A 110 2.12 -13.14 -3.96
C PHE A 110 1.46 -13.84 -5.15
N ALA A 111 2.19 -14.01 -6.27
CA ALA A 111 1.69 -14.71 -7.45
C ALA A 111 1.31 -16.16 -7.13
N ARG A 112 2.14 -16.90 -6.39
CA ARG A 112 1.80 -18.28 -5.97
C ARG A 112 0.52 -18.35 -5.15
N VAL A 113 0.34 -17.43 -4.18
CA VAL A 113 -0.87 -17.40 -3.35
C VAL A 113 -2.10 -17.05 -4.20
N TYR A 114 -1.95 -16.10 -5.12
CA TYR A 114 -3.01 -15.72 -6.06
C TYR A 114 -3.47 -16.92 -6.90
N ASP A 115 -2.53 -17.66 -7.49
CA ASP A 115 -2.85 -18.81 -8.35
C ASP A 115 -3.62 -19.89 -7.58
N MET A 116 -3.18 -20.19 -6.34
CA MET A 116 -3.87 -21.14 -5.45
C MET A 116 -5.32 -20.74 -5.13
N GLU A 117 -5.60 -19.44 -4.96
CA GLU A 117 -6.97 -18.95 -4.75
C GLU A 117 -7.83 -19.07 -6.01
N THR A 118 -7.25 -18.91 -7.20
CA THR A 118 -8.00 -18.98 -8.47
C THR A 118 -8.25 -20.39 -8.98
N GLU A 119 -7.47 -21.37 -8.52
CA GLU A 119 -7.66 -22.80 -8.81
C GLU A 119 -8.67 -23.49 -7.87
N SER A 120 -9.14 -22.79 -6.83
CA SER A 120 -10.09 -23.28 -5.81
C SER A 120 -11.53 -22.84 -6.10
#